data_AF-R1FZU9-F1
#
_entry.id   AF-R1FZU9-F1
#
_cell.length_a   1.000
_cell.length_b   1.000
_cell.length_c   1.000
_cell.angle_alpha   90.00
_cell.angle_beta   90.00
_cell.angle_gamma   90.00
#
_symmetry.space_group_name_H-M   'P 1'
#
loop_
_entity.id
_entity.type
_entity.pdbx_description
1 polymer ?
#
loop_
_entity_poly.entity_id
_entity_poly.type
_entity_poly.pdbx_seq_one_letter_code
_entity_poly.pdbx_strand_id
1 'polypeptide(L)'
;MTTYESQPWAVSPSATLQAFTDGIDPAAAPEEQQLLSGISNASTAEKDLGVRVASATKKIKDWCAELERWTWSDTFEPPLHRDPYIQEKDTQRVDRDGASTDKNDVDGSTYWGSLPASEVLAYGARIDEIKEELEDLNMDELKGHILDMYPMERPRPGSGYGNKRAELHLLDDFSYVVTHTMLQALPCLSYLSQLTSVWSIRLMVLHEVPHFLAGLDDVTKAMRQGWDALDLPDDPQNSTKALDGWKEVITETRDSLQNKITSLGRKLDRMLDALEGMNDVLPDNWIDEFEAVEANYSKWAADAQKRIFELDMLMTCT
;
A
#
# COMPACT_ATOMS: atom_id res chain seq x y z
N MET A 1 -11.45 6.68 -17.06
CA MET A 1 -10.49 7.69 -17.60
C MET A 1 -10.72 8.05 -19.08
N THR A 2 -11.68 7.45 -19.80
CA THR A 2 -11.80 7.54 -21.28
C THR A 2 -12.64 8.69 -21.84
N THR A 3 -13.30 9.51 -21.02
CA THR A 3 -14.26 10.52 -21.52
C THR A 3 -13.67 11.91 -21.74
N TYR A 4 -12.45 12.20 -21.27
CA TYR A 4 -11.83 13.52 -21.43
C TYR A 4 -10.92 13.64 -22.67
N GLU A 5 -10.44 12.53 -23.24
CA GLU A 5 -9.62 12.54 -24.47
C GLU A 5 -10.44 12.74 -25.75
N SER A 6 -11.77 12.76 -25.69
CA SER A 6 -12.63 12.91 -26.86
C SER A 6 -13.07 14.36 -27.12
N GLN A 7 -12.54 15.34 -26.40
CA GLN A 7 -12.88 16.75 -26.66
C GLN A 7 -11.95 17.31 -27.75
N PRO A 8 -12.51 17.92 -28.82
CA PRO A 8 -11.73 18.36 -29.99
C PRO A 8 -10.69 19.46 -29.69
N TRP A 9 -10.76 20.08 -28.51
CA TRP A 9 -9.86 21.13 -28.03
C TRP A 9 -8.86 20.65 -26.95
N ALA A 10 -8.89 19.37 -26.58
CA ALA A 10 -8.06 18.83 -25.50
C ALA A 10 -6.70 18.34 -26.02
N VAL A 11 -5.69 19.20 -25.97
CA VAL A 11 -4.30 18.80 -26.28
C VAL A 11 -3.80 17.84 -25.20
N SER A 12 -3.25 16.69 -25.61
CA SER A 12 -2.67 15.73 -24.67
C SER A 12 -1.41 16.31 -24.00
N PRO A 13 -1.13 16.02 -22.71
CA PRO A 13 0.06 16.53 -22.01
C PRO A 13 1.38 16.16 -22.70
N SER A 14 1.41 15.00 -23.38
CA SER A 14 2.53 14.56 -24.21
C SER A 14 2.72 15.42 -25.45
N ALA A 15 1.62 15.79 -26.14
CA ALA A 15 1.67 16.71 -27.26
C ALA A 15 2.06 18.13 -26.84
N THR A 16 1.59 18.58 -25.67
CA THR A 16 2.03 19.85 -25.06
C THR A 16 3.53 19.84 -24.78
N LEU A 17 4.05 18.76 -24.17
CA LEU A 17 5.49 18.62 -23.90
C LEU A 17 6.32 18.66 -25.19
N GLN A 18 5.93 17.88 -26.19
CA GLN A 18 6.60 17.83 -27.49
C GLN A 18 6.60 19.20 -28.19
N ALA A 19 5.49 19.94 -28.08
CA ALA A 19 5.39 21.29 -28.63
C ALA A 19 6.34 22.29 -27.96
N PHE A 20 6.62 22.13 -26.67
CA PHE A 20 7.58 22.97 -25.95
C PHE A 20 9.04 22.55 -26.15
N THR A 21 9.34 21.27 -26.41
CA THR A 21 10.73 20.77 -26.57
C THR A 21 11.20 20.71 -28.02
N ASP A 22 10.42 20.10 -28.91
CA ASP A 22 10.82 19.75 -30.28
C ASP A 22 10.06 20.55 -31.35
N GLY A 23 8.99 21.25 -30.94
CA GLY A 23 8.11 22.03 -31.81
C GLY A 23 6.82 21.28 -32.16
N ILE A 24 5.94 21.94 -32.91
CA ILE A 24 4.60 21.43 -33.21
C ILE A 24 4.69 20.23 -34.15
N ASP A 25 4.10 19.10 -33.77
CA ASP A 25 4.06 17.91 -34.61
C ASP A 25 3.19 18.16 -35.88
N PRO A 26 3.74 17.98 -37.09
CA PRO A 26 2.98 18.14 -38.33
C PRO A 26 1.84 17.12 -38.49
N ALA A 27 1.83 16.03 -37.71
CA ALA A 27 0.78 15.00 -37.72
C ALA A 27 -0.36 15.26 -36.73
N ALA A 28 -0.25 16.27 -35.85
CA ALA A 28 -1.30 16.64 -34.89
C ALA A 28 -2.57 17.16 -35.57
N ALA A 29 -3.71 17.14 -34.87
CA ALA A 29 -4.96 17.64 -35.42
C ALA A 29 -4.85 19.14 -35.74
N PRO A 30 -5.53 19.65 -36.79
CA PRO A 30 -5.39 21.06 -37.21
C PRO A 30 -5.79 22.06 -36.11
N GLU A 31 -6.69 21.67 -35.21
CA GLU A 31 -7.11 22.46 -34.05
C GLU A 31 -6.02 22.48 -32.95
N GLU A 32 -5.34 21.35 -32.71
CA GLU A 32 -4.18 21.27 -31.81
C GLU A 32 -3.02 22.12 -32.34
N GLN A 33 -2.76 22.08 -33.65
CA GLN A 33 -1.72 22.90 -34.26
C GLN A 33 -2.02 24.40 -34.14
N GLN A 34 -3.28 24.82 -34.21
CA GLN A 34 -3.68 26.21 -33.96
C GLN A 34 -3.44 26.64 -32.52
N LEU A 35 -3.83 25.82 -31.54
CA LEU A 35 -3.62 26.11 -30.11
C LEU A 35 -2.12 26.13 -29.75
N LEU A 36 -1.34 25.20 -30.30
CA LEU A 36 0.10 25.10 -30.08
C LEU A 36 0.88 26.20 -30.82
N SER A 37 0.31 26.82 -31.87
CA SER A 37 0.95 27.95 -32.57
C SER A 37 1.11 29.18 -31.67
N GLY A 38 0.24 29.37 -30.69
CA GLY A 38 0.39 30.45 -29.68
C GLY A 38 1.64 30.29 -28.82
N ILE A 39 2.13 29.05 -28.63
CA ILE A 39 3.31 28.73 -27.82
C ILE A 39 4.60 29.24 -28.47
N SER A 40 4.65 29.39 -29.79
CA SER A 40 5.87 29.86 -30.47
C SER A 40 6.26 31.28 -30.03
N ASN A 41 5.26 32.10 -29.66
CA ASN A 41 5.43 33.49 -29.23
C ASN A 41 5.78 33.65 -27.75
N ALA A 42 5.73 32.56 -26.96
CA ALA A 42 6.00 32.60 -25.53
C ALA A 42 7.49 32.91 -25.22
N SER A 43 7.69 33.64 -24.12
CA SER A 43 8.99 33.96 -23.53
C SER A 43 9.74 32.70 -23.09
N THR A 44 11.07 32.77 -22.97
CA THR A 44 11.88 31.64 -22.51
C THR A 44 11.46 31.15 -21.11
N ALA A 45 11.04 32.05 -20.22
CA ALA A 45 10.56 31.70 -18.89
C ALA A 45 9.19 30.99 -18.93
N GLU A 46 8.30 31.41 -19.83
CA GLU A 46 7.00 30.79 -20.07
C GLU A 46 7.16 29.40 -20.68
N LYS A 47 8.09 29.24 -21.63
CA LYS A 47 8.43 27.93 -22.20
C LYS A 47 8.96 26.97 -21.15
N ASP A 48 9.84 27.41 -20.23
CA ASP A 48 10.31 26.57 -19.12
C ASP A 48 9.17 26.12 -18.20
N LEU A 49 8.25 27.04 -17.85
CA LEU A 49 7.06 26.71 -17.06
C LEU A 49 6.16 25.69 -17.79
N GLY A 50 5.93 25.88 -19.09
CA GLY A 50 5.15 24.97 -19.92
C GLY A 50 5.76 23.56 -19.97
N VAL A 51 7.08 23.45 -20.14
CA VAL A 51 7.80 22.17 -20.07
C VAL A 51 7.63 21.51 -18.71
N ARG A 52 7.76 22.25 -17.61
CA ARG A 52 7.61 21.70 -16.26
C ARG A 52 6.18 21.18 -16.02
N VAL A 53 5.16 21.96 -16.35
CA VAL A 53 3.75 21.55 -16.17
C VAL A 53 3.41 20.34 -17.04
N ALA A 54 3.87 20.31 -18.29
CA ALA A 54 3.61 19.20 -19.20
C ALA A 54 4.35 17.92 -18.76
N SER A 55 5.61 18.02 -18.36
CA SER A 55 6.40 16.89 -17.86
C SER A 55 5.85 16.35 -16.54
N ALA A 56 5.43 17.23 -15.63
CA ALA A 56 4.75 16.87 -14.39
C ALA A 56 3.47 16.08 -14.65
N THR A 57 2.60 16.60 -15.51
CA THR A 57 1.33 15.96 -15.84
C THR A 57 1.54 14.62 -16.53
N LYS A 58 2.55 14.52 -17.40
CA LYS A 58 2.92 13.25 -18.05
C LYS A 58 3.41 12.22 -17.02
N LYS A 59 4.34 12.58 -16.14
CA LYS A 59 4.85 11.69 -15.08
C LYS A 59 3.72 11.15 -14.20
N ILE A 60 2.79 12.01 -13.76
CA ILE A 60 1.64 11.61 -12.95
C ILE A 60 0.78 10.57 -13.70
N LYS A 61 0.53 10.77 -14.99
CA LYS A 61 -0.22 9.80 -15.81
C LYS A 61 0.53 8.49 -15.97
N ASP A 62 1.84 8.55 -16.18
CA ASP A 62 2.68 7.37 -16.33
C ASP A 62 2.70 6.54 -15.02
N TRP A 63 2.79 7.19 -13.86
CA TRP A 63 2.68 6.53 -12.55
C TRP A 63 1.29 5.93 -12.30
N CYS A 64 0.20 6.61 -12.67
CA CYS A 64 -1.13 6.02 -12.60
C CYS A 64 -1.22 4.75 -13.46
N ALA A 65 -0.73 4.80 -14.70
CA ALA A 65 -0.72 3.65 -15.60
C ALA A 65 0.19 2.52 -15.11
N GLU A 66 1.28 2.84 -14.41
CA GLU A 66 2.17 1.87 -13.77
C GLU A 66 1.46 1.15 -12.62
N LEU A 67 0.85 1.89 -11.68
CA LEU A 67 0.13 1.33 -10.54
C LEU A 67 -1.11 0.53 -10.95
N GLU A 68 -1.78 0.89 -12.05
CA GLU A 68 -2.88 0.10 -12.62
C GLU A 68 -2.41 -1.23 -13.22
N ARG A 69 -1.16 -1.33 -13.67
CA ARG A 69 -0.59 -2.58 -14.22
C ARG A 69 -0.17 -3.56 -13.14
N TRP A 70 -0.05 -3.11 -11.89
CA TRP A 70 0.30 -3.99 -10.79
C TRP A 70 -0.84 -4.99 -10.56
N THR A 71 -0.51 -6.27 -10.53
CA THR A 71 -1.50 -7.34 -10.43
C THR A 71 -1.88 -7.58 -8.97
N TRP A 72 -3.06 -7.12 -8.59
CA TRP A 72 -3.70 -7.46 -7.31
C TRP A 72 -4.58 -8.71 -7.47
N SER A 73 -4.42 -9.70 -6.60
CA SER A 73 -5.16 -10.97 -6.63
C SER A 73 -6.49 -10.96 -5.88
N ASP A 74 -6.97 -9.77 -5.46
CA ASP A 74 -8.25 -9.58 -4.73
C ASP A 74 -8.34 -10.30 -3.37
N THR A 75 -7.24 -10.90 -2.91
CA THR A 75 -7.19 -11.70 -1.67
C THR A 75 -5.77 -11.67 -1.11
N PHE A 76 -5.64 -11.70 0.21
CA PHE A 76 -4.36 -11.77 0.93
C PHE A 76 -3.84 -13.21 1.14
N GLU A 77 -4.66 -14.21 0.82
CA GLU A 77 -4.32 -15.62 0.95
C GLU A 77 -3.23 -16.00 -0.05
N PRO A 78 -2.22 -16.78 0.35
CA PRO A 78 -1.28 -17.35 -0.60
C PRO A 78 -2.02 -18.14 -1.67
N PRO A 79 -1.61 -18.06 -2.95
CA PRO A 79 -2.21 -18.89 -3.98
C PRO A 79 -2.08 -20.36 -3.55
N LEU A 80 -3.23 -20.99 -3.27
CA LEU A 80 -3.35 -22.40 -2.87
C LEU A 80 -2.51 -23.25 -3.82
N HIS A 81 -1.32 -23.66 -3.33
CA HIS A 81 -0.38 -24.58 -3.96
C HIS A 81 -0.49 -24.61 -5.49
N ARG A 82 0.07 -23.61 -6.18
CA ARG A 82 0.21 -23.67 -7.65
C ARG A 82 1.06 -24.92 -7.94
N ASP A 83 0.40 -25.95 -8.47
CA ASP A 83 0.93 -27.27 -8.77
C ASP A 83 2.39 -27.16 -9.28
N PRO A 84 3.38 -27.84 -8.68
CA PRO A 84 4.80 -27.73 -9.06
C PRO A 84 5.06 -28.04 -10.54
N TYR A 85 4.08 -28.58 -11.26
CA TYR A 85 4.12 -28.78 -12.72
C TYR A 85 4.02 -27.49 -13.56
N ILE A 86 3.57 -26.36 -12.99
CA ILE A 86 3.45 -25.08 -13.71
C ILE A 86 4.76 -24.27 -13.64
N GLN A 87 5.62 -24.52 -12.65
CA GLN A 87 6.92 -23.85 -12.53
C GLN A 87 7.85 -24.06 -13.74
N GLU A 88 7.78 -25.22 -14.41
CA GLU A 88 8.66 -25.51 -15.54
C GLU A 88 8.30 -24.75 -16.83
N LYS A 89 7.04 -24.34 -17.01
CA LYS A 89 6.59 -23.75 -18.28
C LYS A 89 6.81 -22.25 -18.39
N ASP A 90 6.79 -21.52 -17.28
CA ASP A 90 7.02 -20.07 -17.27
C ASP A 90 8.52 -19.72 -17.17
N THR A 91 9.35 -20.59 -16.58
CA THR A 91 10.81 -20.45 -16.57
C THR A 91 11.49 -20.94 -17.85
N GLN A 92 10.95 -21.96 -18.54
CA GLN A 92 11.52 -22.46 -19.81
C GLN A 92 11.42 -21.49 -21.00
N ARG A 93 10.67 -20.38 -20.88
CA ARG A 93 10.57 -19.40 -21.97
C ARG A 93 11.64 -18.32 -21.94
N VAL A 94 12.41 -18.18 -20.86
CA VAL A 94 13.40 -17.10 -20.72
C VAL A 94 14.84 -17.60 -20.80
N ASP A 95 15.17 -18.81 -20.34
CA ASP A 95 16.57 -19.25 -20.27
C ASP A 95 16.87 -20.41 -21.22
N ARG A 96 17.17 -20.06 -22.47
CA ARG A 96 17.91 -20.94 -23.38
C ARG A 96 19.15 -20.22 -23.90
N ASP A 97 20.06 -19.85 -23.01
CA ASP A 97 21.48 -19.71 -23.29
C ASP A 97 22.30 -19.67 -21.98
N GLY A 98 23.17 -20.66 -21.76
CA GLY A 98 24.39 -20.47 -20.95
C GLY A 98 24.51 -21.12 -19.56
N ALA A 99 24.96 -22.38 -19.54
CA ALA A 99 26.00 -22.92 -18.63
C ALA A 99 25.88 -22.81 -17.09
N SER A 100 25.31 -23.87 -16.50
CA SER A 100 25.82 -24.69 -15.36
C SER A 100 26.69 -24.08 -14.23
N THR A 101 26.17 -24.29 -13.01
CA THR A 101 26.82 -24.61 -11.71
C THR A 101 26.67 -23.54 -10.64
N ASP A 102 25.64 -23.64 -9.78
CA ASP A 102 25.81 -24.12 -8.41
C ASP A 102 24.45 -24.44 -7.77
N LYS A 103 24.41 -25.55 -7.02
CA LYS A 103 23.23 -26.02 -6.29
C LYS A 103 23.29 -25.46 -4.86
N ASN A 104 22.48 -24.46 -4.56
CA ASN A 104 21.87 -24.17 -3.24
C ASN A 104 21.24 -22.76 -3.23
N ASP A 105 20.26 -22.50 -4.10
CA ASP A 105 19.31 -21.39 -3.91
C ASP A 105 17.91 -21.99 -3.81
N VAL A 106 17.65 -22.59 -2.64
CA VAL A 106 16.29 -22.84 -2.16
C VAL A 106 15.89 -21.62 -1.33
N ASP A 107 15.99 -20.43 -1.89
CA ASP A 107 15.14 -19.32 -1.47
C ASP A 107 13.91 -19.36 -2.38
N GLY A 108 13.10 -20.40 -2.18
CA GLY A 108 11.84 -20.57 -2.86
C GLY A 108 10.91 -19.45 -2.39
N SER A 109 10.95 -18.33 -3.11
CA SER A 109 10.11 -17.13 -3.01
C SER A 109 9.13 -17.19 -1.84
N THR A 110 9.60 -16.81 -0.64
CA THR A 110 8.74 -16.80 0.55
C THR A 110 7.55 -15.89 0.26
N TYR A 111 6.36 -16.46 0.13
CA TYR A 111 5.15 -15.71 -0.15
C TYR A 111 4.71 -14.97 1.11
N TRP A 112 4.39 -13.69 0.95
CA TRP A 112 3.86 -12.82 1.99
C TRP A 112 2.37 -12.63 1.75
N GLY A 113 1.60 -13.68 2.06
CA GLY A 113 0.22 -13.75 1.60
C GLY A 113 0.18 -14.06 0.10
N SER A 114 -0.52 -13.24 -0.67
CA SER A 114 -0.77 -13.48 -2.10
C SER A 114 0.37 -13.12 -3.05
N LEU A 115 1.34 -12.31 -2.60
CA LEU A 115 2.48 -11.85 -3.40
C LEU A 115 3.81 -12.40 -2.83
N PRO A 116 4.83 -12.62 -3.67
CA PRO A 116 6.16 -13.00 -3.19
C PRO A 116 6.83 -11.82 -2.47
N ALA A 117 7.62 -12.11 -1.43
CA ALA A 117 8.30 -11.10 -0.61
C ALA A 117 9.13 -10.10 -1.44
N SER A 118 9.77 -10.57 -2.52
CA SER A 118 10.56 -9.74 -3.42
C SER A 118 9.71 -8.68 -4.13
N GLU A 119 8.49 -9.02 -4.56
CA GLU A 119 7.58 -8.09 -5.21
C GLU A 119 6.99 -7.10 -4.20
N VAL A 120 6.63 -7.54 -2.99
CA VAL A 120 6.13 -6.66 -1.93
C VAL A 120 7.16 -5.58 -1.57
N LEU A 121 8.42 -5.95 -1.41
CA LEU A 121 9.50 -5.00 -1.12
C LEU A 121 9.78 -4.06 -2.31
N ALA A 122 9.76 -4.59 -3.54
CA ALA A 122 9.96 -3.79 -4.74
C ALA A 122 8.83 -2.76 -4.93
N TYR A 123 7.58 -3.16 -4.73
CA TYR A 123 6.43 -2.27 -4.79
C TYR A 123 6.48 -1.22 -3.68
N GLY A 124 6.88 -1.60 -2.46
CA GLY A 124 7.06 -0.64 -1.36
C GLY A 124 8.08 0.43 -1.70
N ALA A 125 9.28 0.03 -2.15
CA ALA A 125 10.32 0.96 -2.58
C ALA A 125 9.87 1.85 -3.73
N ARG A 126 9.13 1.29 -4.70
CA ARG A 126 8.62 2.06 -5.84
C ARG A 126 7.54 3.07 -5.45
N ILE A 127 6.66 2.76 -4.50
CA ILE A 127 5.69 3.75 -3.98
C ILE A 127 6.41 4.91 -3.29
N ASP A 128 7.44 4.62 -2.49
CA ASP A 128 8.19 5.65 -1.78
C ASP A 128 8.95 6.54 -2.76
N GLU A 129 9.54 5.97 -3.81
CA GLU A 129 10.14 6.71 -4.93
C GLU A 129 9.10 7.60 -5.64
N ILE A 130 7.90 7.09 -5.93
CA ILE A 130 6.83 7.90 -6.54
C ILE A 130 6.40 9.05 -5.63
N LYS A 131 6.33 8.84 -4.31
CA LYS A 131 6.00 9.90 -3.34
C LYS A 131 7.09 10.97 -3.30
N GLU A 132 8.36 10.57 -3.25
CA GLU A 132 9.50 11.49 -3.29
C GLU A 132 9.53 12.30 -4.59
N GLU A 133 9.39 11.63 -5.74
CA GLU A 133 9.33 12.30 -7.05
C GLU A 133 8.11 13.23 -7.18
N LEU A 134 6.99 12.92 -6.53
CA LEU A 134 5.79 13.78 -6.51
C LEU A 134 5.99 15.03 -5.65
N GLU A 135 6.70 14.90 -4.51
CA GLU A 135 7.08 16.04 -3.67
C GLU A 135 8.07 16.96 -4.39
N ASP A 136 9.08 16.39 -5.06
CA ASP A 136 10.05 17.12 -5.88
C ASP A 136 9.41 17.90 -7.04
N LEU A 137 8.31 17.38 -7.58
CA LEU A 137 7.57 18.02 -8.66
C LEU A 137 6.90 19.33 -8.23
N ASN A 138 6.71 19.53 -6.94
CA ASN A 138 6.19 20.72 -6.28
C ASN A 138 4.99 21.36 -7.02
N MET A 139 3.93 20.57 -7.21
CA MET A 139 2.73 20.99 -7.95
C MET A 139 2.06 22.25 -7.37
N ASP A 140 2.26 22.53 -6.08
CA ASP A 140 1.76 23.75 -5.43
C ASP A 140 2.50 25.01 -5.86
N GLU A 141 3.82 24.93 -6.11
CA GLU A 141 4.58 26.03 -6.71
C GLU A 141 4.16 26.28 -8.15
N LEU A 142 4.01 25.21 -8.95
CA LEU A 142 3.51 25.32 -10.33
C LEU A 142 2.12 25.95 -10.37
N LYS A 143 1.23 25.57 -9.45
CA LYS A 143 -0.08 26.19 -9.28
C LYS A 143 0.03 27.67 -8.92
N GLY A 144 0.94 28.03 -8.01
CA GLY A 144 1.21 29.42 -7.63
C GLY A 144 1.62 30.26 -8.84
N HIS A 145 2.57 29.77 -9.63
CA HIS A 145 3.01 30.43 -10.86
C HIS A 145 1.87 30.60 -11.87
N ILE A 146 1.03 29.58 -12.07
CA ILE A 146 -0.12 29.67 -12.98
C ILE A 146 -1.14 30.69 -12.47
N LEU A 147 -1.41 30.74 -11.16
CA LEU A 147 -2.33 31.73 -10.59
C LEU A 147 -1.78 33.15 -10.69
N ASP A 148 -0.46 33.34 -10.55
CA ASP A 148 0.20 34.63 -10.72
C ASP A 148 0.18 35.13 -12.17
N MET A 149 0.11 34.23 -13.16
CA MET A 149 -0.10 34.59 -14.58
C MET A 149 -1.48 35.23 -14.82
N TYR A 150 -2.44 35.03 -13.91
CA TYR A 150 -3.73 35.69 -13.93
C TYR A 150 -3.77 36.80 -12.89
N PRO A 151 -3.34 38.04 -13.21
CA PRO A 151 -3.54 39.18 -12.33
C PRO A 151 -5.05 39.44 -12.23
N MET A 152 -5.69 38.82 -11.25
CA MET A 152 -6.99 39.26 -10.79
C MET A 152 -6.78 40.63 -10.17
N GLU A 153 -7.07 41.68 -10.93
CA GLU A 153 -7.23 43.02 -10.37
C GLU A 153 -8.36 42.96 -9.35
N ARG A 154 -8.03 42.63 -8.09
CA ARG A 154 -8.95 42.84 -6.97
C ARG A 154 -9.24 44.34 -6.95
N PRO A 155 -10.49 44.78 -7.11
CA PRO A 155 -10.80 46.19 -7.02
C PRO A 155 -10.41 46.67 -5.61
N ARG A 156 -9.45 47.60 -5.55
CA ARG A 156 -9.07 48.27 -4.30
C ARG A 156 -10.34 48.88 -3.69
N PRO A 157 -10.71 48.55 -2.44
CA PRO A 157 -11.84 49.18 -1.79
C PRO A 157 -11.41 50.58 -1.35
N GLY A 158 -11.57 51.55 -2.24
CA GLY A 158 -11.29 52.95 -1.93
C GLY A 158 -10.63 53.69 -3.08
N SER A 159 -11.44 54.18 -4.02
CA SER A 159 -11.30 55.51 -4.64
C SER A 159 -12.08 55.55 -5.95
N GLY A 160 -13.13 56.38 -5.97
CA GLY A 160 -13.62 57.05 -7.17
C GLY A 160 -14.40 56.22 -8.17
N TYR A 161 -15.63 56.67 -8.43
CA TYR A 161 -16.39 56.35 -9.65
C TYR A 161 -15.59 56.81 -10.89
N GLY A 162 -14.65 55.99 -11.32
CA GLY A 162 -13.97 56.07 -12.60
C GLY A 162 -14.25 54.77 -13.32
N ASN A 163 -14.90 54.86 -14.47
CA ASN A 163 -15.29 53.75 -15.32
C ASN A 163 -14.04 53.08 -15.94
N LYS A 164 -13.14 52.54 -15.12
CA LYS A 164 -12.13 51.58 -15.54
C LYS A 164 -12.90 50.29 -15.78
N ARG A 165 -13.41 50.14 -17.00
CA ARG A 165 -13.79 48.83 -17.51
C ARG A 165 -12.65 47.90 -17.14
N ALA A 166 -12.94 46.82 -16.42
CA ALA A 166 -11.99 45.73 -16.32
C ALA A 166 -11.54 45.44 -17.75
N GLU A 167 -10.28 45.72 -18.08
CA GLU A 167 -9.72 45.34 -19.36
C GLU A 167 -9.76 43.82 -19.35
N LEU A 168 -10.77 43.26 -20.01
CA LEU A 168 -10.87 41.84 -20.28
C LEU A 168 -9.70 41.52 -21.22
N HIS A 169 -8.54 41.22 -20.64
CA HIS A 169 -7.42 40.69 -21.40
C HIS A 169 -7.89 39.37 -22.02
N LEU A 170 -7.88 39.32 -23.34
CA LEU A 170 -8.01 38.07 -24.08
C LEU A 170 -6.97 37.11 -23.51
N LEU A 171 -7.41 35.93 -23.06
CA LEU A 171 -6.52 34.91 -22.50
C LEU A 171 -5.42 34.66 -23.52
N ASP A 172 -4.16 34.78 -23.11
CA ASP A 172 -3.04 34.38 -23.96
C ASP A 172 -3.13 32.87 -24.21
N ASP A 173 -2.92 32.46 -25.45
CA ASP A 173 -3.07 31.06 -25.89
C ASP A 173 -2.13 30.14 -25.08
N PHE A 174 -0.96 30.64 -24.68
CA PHE A 174 -0.02 29.97 -23.78
C PHE A 174 -0.63 29.69 -22.40
N SER A 175 -1.19 30.72 -21.74
CA SER A 175 -1.80 30.59 -20.42
C SER A 175 -2.99 29.63 -20.44
N TYR A 176 -3.74 29.60 -21.54
CA TYR A 176 -4.81 28.62 -21.76
C TYR A 176 -4.27 27.19 -21.78
N VAL A 177 -3.26 26.91 -22.61
CA VAL A 177 -2.67 25.56 -22.75
C VAL A 177 -2.06 25.06 -21.44
N VAL A 178 -1.31 25.92 -20.74
CA VAL A 178 -0.66 25.55 -19.46
C VAL A 178 -1.71 25.30 -18.38
N THR A 179 -2.71 26.18 -18.24
CA THR A 179 -3.77 26.00 -17.24
C THR A 179 -4.64 24.79 -17.54
N HIS A 180 -4.94 24.55 -18.82
CA HIS A 180 -5.67 23.35 -19.23
C HIS A 180 -4.90 22.07 -18.90
N THR A 181 -3.60 22.04 -19.20
CA THR A 181 -2.73 20.90 -18.89
C THR A 181 -2.67 20.66 -17.37
N MET A 182 -2.56 21.71 -16.57
CA MET A 182 -2.61 21.63 -15.10
C MET A 182 -3.96 21.15 -14.58
N LEU A 183 -5.07 21.65 -15.14
CA LEU A 183 -6.42 21.19 -14.77
C LEU A 183 -6.62 19.71 -15.08
N GLN A 184 -5.99 19.19 -16.14
CA GLN A 184 -5.99 17.76 -16.44
C GLN A 184 -5.14 16.94 -15.45
N ALA A 185 -4.11 17.55 -14.85
CA ALA A 185 -3.27 16.89 -13.85
C ALA A 185 -3.99 16.68 -12.51
N LEU A 186 -4.90 17.58 -12.11
CA LEU A 186 -5.54 17.53 -10.79
C LEU A 186 -6.34 16.24 -10.52
N PRO A 187 -7.23 15.77 -11.41
CA PRO A 187 -7.91 14.49 -11.21
C PRO A 187 -6.93 13.32 -11.17
N CYS A 188 -5.88 13.38 -11.99
CA CYS A 188 -4.85 12.33 -12.03
C CYS A 188 -4.06 12.27 -10.72
N LEU A 189 -3.76 13.43 -10.11
CA LEU A 189 -3.09 13.51 -8.81
C LEU A 189 -3.98 12.96 -7.69
N SER A 190 -5.27 13.32 -7.67
CA SER A 190 -6.20 12.75 -6.67
C SER A 190 -6.32 11.23 -6.82
N TYR A 191 -6.32 10.74 -8.06
CA TYR A 191 -6.38 9.32 -8.35
C TYR A 191 -5.09 8.59 -7.97
N LEU A 192 -3.93 9.18 -8.27
CA LEU A 192 -2.62 8.66 -7.85
C LEU A 192 -2.52 8.57 -6.32
N SER A 193 -2.97 9.61 -5.60
CA SER A 193 -2.98 9.62 -4.13
C SER A 193 -3.86 8.51 -3.58
N GLN A 194 -5.03 8.27 -4.19
CA GLN A 194 -5.89 7.15 -3.81
C GLN A 194 -5.22 5.80 -4.10
N LEU A 195 -4.68 5.59 -5.29
CA LEU A 195 -3.98 4.34 -5.65
C LEU A 195 -2.79 4.06 -4.74
N THR A 196 -1.95 5.07 -4.49
CA THR A 196 -0.78 4.93 -3.59
C THR A 196 -1.21 4.65 -2.15
N SER A 197 -2.31 5.25 -1.67
CA SER A 197 -2.85 4.94 -0.33
C SER A 197 -3.34 3.50 -0.23
N VAL A 198 -4.10 3.03 -1.24
CA VAL A 198 -4.61 1.65 -1.30
C VAL A 198 -3.46 0.65 -1.35
N TRP A 199 -2.48 0.87 -2.23
CA TRP A 199 -1.32 0.00 -2.33
C TRP A 199 -0.44 0.06 -1.08
N SER A 200 -0.26 1.22 -0.45
CA SER A 200 0.50 1.34 0.80
C SER A 200 -0.14 0.53 1.94
N ILE A 201 -1.47 0.51 2.03
CA ILE A 201 -2.18 -0.30 3.02
C ILE A 201 -2.06 -1.79 2.69
N ARG A 202 -2.29 -2.18 1.43
CA ARG A 202 -2.13 -3.58 0.98
C ARG A 202 -0.74 -4.11 1.30
N LEU A 203 0.32 -3.36 0.99
CA LEU A 203 1.70 -3.76 1.28
C LEU A 203 1.99 -3.85 2.78
N MET A 204 1.43 -2.95 3.59
CA MET A 204 1.54 -3.02 5.04
C MET A 204 0.91 -4.31 5.59
N VAL A 205 -0.31 -4.65 5.14
CA VAL A 205 -0.96 -5.90 5.52
C VAL A 205 -0.13 -7.11 5.07
N LEU A 206 0.32 -7.15 3.81
CA LEU A 206 1.15 -8.25 3.29
C LEU A 206 2.45 -8.43 4.09
N HIS A 207 3.05 -7.35 4.59
CA HIS A 207 4.23 -7.42 5.46
C HIS A 207 3.91 -8.01 6.85
N GLU A 208 2.72 -7.74 7.41
CA GLU A 208 2.31 -8.27 8.72
C GLU A 208 1.83 -9.74 8.65
N VAL A 209 1.28 -10.18 7.50
CA VAL A 209 0.73 -11.53 7.31
C VAL A 209 1.70 -12.67 7.69
N PRO A 210 2.96 -12.72 7.20
CA PRO A 210 3.91 -13.78 7.59
C PRO A 210 4.14 -13.85 9.10
N HIS A 211 4.22 -12.68 9.74
CA HIS A 211 4.47 -12.57 11.17
C HIS A 211 3.25 -12.98 12.01
N PHE A 212 2.06 -12.79 11.47
CA PHE A 212 0.81 -13.29 12.05
C PHE A 212 0.71 -14.82 11.90
N LEU A 213 0.89 -15.35 10.70
CA LEU A 213 0.79 -16.80 10.43
C LEU A 213 1.84 -17.61 11.20
N ALA A 214 3.09 -17.15 11.25
CA ALA A 214 4.13 -17.79 12.06
C ALA A 214 3.79 -17.75 13.56
N GLY A 215 3.24 -16.62 14.03
CA GLY A 215 2.79 -16.48 15.41
C GLY A 215 1.63 -17.42 15.76
N LEU A 216 0.71 -17.65 14.82
CA LEU A 216 -0.41 -18.58 15.00
C LEU A 216 0.05 -20.04 15.11
N ASP A 217 1.00 -20.46 14.28
CA ASP A 217 1.62 -21.78 14.37
C ASP A 217 2.40 -21.95 15.68
N ASP A 218 3.16 -20.93 16.09
CA ASP A 218 3.90 -20.93 17.37
C ASP A 218 2.98 -21.03 18.59
N VAL A 219 1.86 -20.29 18.60
CA VAL A 219 0.86 -20.38 19.66
C VAL A 219 0.19 -21.74 19.64
N THR A 220 -0.14 -22.28 18.47
CA THR A 220 -0.75 -23.62 18.35
C THR A 220 0.17 -24.71 18.91
N LYS A 221 1.48 -24.64 18.61
CA LYS A 221 2.50 -25.53 19.17
C LYS A 221 2.64 -25.35 20.69
N ALA A 222 2.71 -24.11 21.16
CA ALA A 222 2.79 -23.81 22.59
C ALA A 222 1.54 -24.28 23.35
N MET A 223 0.37 -24.19 22.74
CA MET A 223 -0.89 -24.70 23.29
C MET A 223 -0.85 -26.22 23.43
N ARG A 224 -0.35 -26.95 22.42
CA ARG A 224 -0.15 -28.41 22.54
C ARG A 224 0.79 -28.76 23.70
N GLN A 225 1.91 -28.06 23.81
CA GLN A 225 2.84 -28.23 24.93
C GLN A 225 2.20 -27.90 26.28
N GLY A 226 1.34 -26.88 26.34
CA GLY A 226 0.58 -26.51 27.54
C GLY A 226 -0.42 -27.59 27.95
N TRP A 227 -1.06 -28.27 27.00
CA TRP A 227 -1.91 -29.43 27.29
C TRP A 227 -1.10 -30.62 27.79
N ASP A 228 0.05 -30.92 27.17
CA ASP A 228 0.94 -32.00 27.62
C ASP A 228 1.50 -31.73 29.03
N ALA A 229 1.82 -30.47 29.35
CA ALA A 229 2.30 -30.06 30.67
C ALA A 229 1.20 -30.10 31.75
N LEU A 230 -0.07 -30.05 31.34
CA LEU A 230 -1.20 -30.11 32.24
C LEU A 230 -1.36 -31.52 32.82
N ASP A 231 -0.94 -32.56 32.10
CA ASP A 231 -1.00 -33.94 32.57
C ASP A 231 -0.13 -34.12 33.81
N LEU A 232 -0.80 -34.47 34.91
CA LEU A 232 -0.21 -34.60 36.24
C LEU A 232 0.75 -35.80 36.25
N PRO A 233 1.92 -35.72 36.89
CA PRO A 233 2.64 -36.93 37.26
C PRO A 233 1.75 -37.75 38.22
N ASP A 234 1.44 -38.99 37.85
CA ASP A 234 0.49 -39.92 38.51
C ASP A 234 0.77 -40.26 39.99
N ASP A 235 1.75 -39.62 40.65
CA ASP A 235 2.18 -40.00 41.99
C ASP A 235 1.82 -38.95 43.06
N PRO A 236 0.75 -39.17 43.86
CA PRO A 236 0.22 -38.21 44.83
C PRO A 236 1.09 -38.02 46.08
N GLN A 237 2.31 -38.58 46.11
CA GLN A 237 3.27 -38.46 47.21
C GLN A 237 4.50 -37.60 46.90
N ASN A 238 4.59 -37.02 45.71
CA ASN A 238 5.71 -36.15 45.39
C ASN A 238 5.68 -34.89 46.28
N SER A 239 6.78 -34.71 47.01
CA SER A 239 7.12 -33.61 47.90
C SER A 239 6.42 -32.30 47.56
N THR A 240 5.88 -31.57 48.55
CA THR A 240 5.21 -30.28 48.39
C THR A 240 5.95 -29.30 47.45
N LYS A 241 7.29 -29.38 47.44
CA LYS A 241 8.16 -28.61 46.53
C LYS A 241 8.00 -28.93 45.03
N ALA A 242 7.70 -30.18 44.68
CA ALA A 242 7.45 -30.59 43.29
C ALA A 242 6.09 -30.09 42.80
N LEU A 243 5.09 -30.03 43.70
CA LEU A 243 3.77 -29.47 43.41
C LEU A 243 3.82 -27.95 43.30
N ASP A 244 4.57 -27.27 44.16
CA ASP A 244 4.80 -25.82 44.06
C ASP A 244 5.53 -25.47 42.75
N GLY A 245 6.54 -26.25 42.35
CA GLY A 245 7.22 -26.09 41.05
C GLY A 245 6.31 -26.35 39.85
N TRP A 246 5.38 -27.32 39.94
CA TRP A 246 4.39 -27.55 38.88
C TRP A 246 3.38 -26.40 38.77
N LYS A 247 2.90 -25.87 39.90
CA LYS A 247 2.06 -24.65 39.92
C LYS A 247 2.79 -23.47 39.26
N GLU A 248 4.07 -23.27 39.59
CA GLU A 248 4.90 -22.21 38.99
C GLU A 248 5.02 -22.37 37.47
N VAL A 249 5.31 -23.57 36.98
CA VAL A 249 5.39 -23.87 35.53
C VAL A 249 4.04 -23.63 34.83
N ILE A 250 2.91 -23.96 35.45
CA ILE A 250 1.59 -23.68 34.87
C ILE A 250 1.29 -22.19 34.83
N THR A 251 1.64 -21.44 35.88
CA THR A 251 1.47 -19.99 35.86
C THR A 251 2.38 -19.32 34.83
N GLU A 252 3.62 -19.78 34.67
CA GLU A 252 4.55 -19.26 33.67
C GLU A 252 4.09 -19.57 32.23
N THR A 253 3.65 -20.81 31.98
CA THR A 253 3.09 -21.19 30.67
C THR A 253 1.81 -20.41 30.36
N ARG A 254 0.97 -20.15 31.37
CA ARG A 254 -0.23 -19.30 31.22
C ARG A 254 0.13 -17.88 30.81
N ASP A 255 1.07 -17.27 31.50
CA ASP A 255 1.49 -15.89 31.23
C ASP A 255 2.17 -15.78 29.85
N SER A 256 3.01 -16.76 29.51
CA SER A 256 3.64 -16.86 28.19
C SER A 256 2.61 -16.99 27.06
N LEU A 257 1.64 -17.89 27.20
CA LEU A 257 0.56 -18.08 26.23
C LEU A 257 -0.32 -16.82 26.11
N GLN A 258 -0.70 -16.21 27.24
CA GLN A 258 -1.49 -15.00 27.27
C GLN A 258 -0.79 -13.84 26.53
N ASN A 259 0.52 -13.66 26.79
CA ASN A 259 1.31 -12.64 26.13
C ASN A 259 1.38 -12.86 24.61
N LYS A 260 1.58 -14.11 24.17
CA LYS A 260 1.63 -14.44 22.74
C LYS A 260 0.29 -14.22 22.06
N ILE A 261 -0.82 -14.70 22.64
CA ILE A 261 -2.18 -14.50 22.11
C ILE A 261 -2.53 -13.01 22.06
N THR A 262 -2.25 -12.26 23.11
CA THR A 262 -2.48 -10.80 23.14
C THR A 262 -1.64 -10.09 22.07
N SER A 263 -0.41 -10.53 21.86
CA SER A 263 0.45 -9.96 20.81
C SER A 263 -0.08 -10.26 19.41
N LEU A 264 -0.65 -11.44 19.20
CA LEU A 264 -1.23 -11.88 17.94
C LEU A 264 -2.55 -11.15 17.65
N GLY A 265 -3.42 -11.01 18.65
CA GLY A 265 -4.64 -10.20 18.56
C GLY A 265 -4.34 -8.76 18.20
N ARG A 266 -3.33 -8.13 18.83
CA ARG A 266 -2.90 -6.76 18.46
C ARG A 266 -2.42 -6.65 17.01
N LYS A 267 -1.82 -7.70 16.44
CA LYS A 267 -1.42 -7.69 15.03
C LYS A 267 -2.62 -7.83 14.11
N LEU A 268 -3.57 -8.71 14.46
CA LEU A 268 -4.83 -8.87 13.75
C LEU A 268 -5.62 -7.55 13.74
N ASP A 269 -5.78 -6.92 14.91
CA ASP A 269 -6.46 -5.62 15.06
C ASP A 269 -5.80 -4.54 14.20
N ARG A 270 -4.46 -4.45 14.19
CA ARG A 270 -3.76 -3.48 13.32
C ARG A 270 -4.03 -3.69 11.84
N MET A 271 -4.11 -4.95 11.40
CA MET A 271 -4.45 -5.26 10.00
C MET A 271 -5.90 -4.89 9.70
N LEU A 272 -6.83 -5.17 10.63
CA LEU A 272 -8.25 -4.82 10.49
C LEU A 272 -8.48 -3.30 10.51
N ASP A 273 -7.85 -2.57 11.43
CA ASP A 273 -7.90 -1.11 11.53
C ASP A 273 -7.38 -0.45 10.24
N ALA A 274 -6.32 -1.01 9.65
CA ALA A 274 -5.77 -0.48 8.42
C ALA A 274 -6.68 -0.74 7.20
N LEU A 275 -7.44 -1.83 7.23
CA LEU A 275 -8.42 -2.17 6.19
C LEU A 275 -9.79 -1.50 6.41
N GLU A 276 -9.98 -0.76 7.50
CA GLU A 276 -11.22 -0.06 7.78
C GLU A 276 -11.53 0.95 6.65
N GLY A 277 -12.68 0.79 6.00
CA GLY A 277 -13.10 1.65 4.89
C GLY A 277 -12.49 1.29 3.53
N MET A 278 -11.75 0.18 3.43
CA MET A 278 -11.32 -0.42 2.17
C MET A 278 -12.31 -1.50 1.68
N ASN A 279 -12.23 -1.82 0.38
CA ASN A 279 -12.99 -2.94 -0.19
C ASN A 279 -12.31 -4.29 0.03
N ASP A 280 -11.01 -4.31 0.34
CA ASP A 280 -10.25 -5.53 0.56
C ASP A 280 -10.52 -6.05 1.98
N VAL A 281 -10.63 -7.37 2.15
CA VAL A 281 -10.95 -8.03 3.42
C VAL A 281 -9.91 -9.08 3.74
N LEU A 282 -9.60 -9.25 5.03
CA LEU A 282 -8.79 -10.38 5.49
C LEU A 282 -9.54 -11.70 5.26
N PRO A 283 -8.84 -12.79 4.94
CA PRO A 283 -9.45 -14.11 4.87
C PRO A 283 -10.14 -14.50 6.20
N ASP A 284 -11.42 -14.90 6.12
CA ASP A 284 -12.21 -15.32 7.30
C ASP A 284 -11.55 -16.50 8.03
N ASN A 285 -10.85 -17.38 7.31
CA ASN A 285 -10.16 -18.53 7.91
C ASN A 285 -9.08 -18.11 8.92
N TRP A 286 -8.38 -17.00 8.71
CA TRP A 286 -7.36 -16.51 9.64
C TRP A 286 -7.98 -16.00 10.94
N ILE A 287 -9.16 -15.39 10.86
CA ILE A 287 -9.93 -14.92 12.01
C ILE A 287 -10.48 -16.15 12.76
N ASP A 288 -11.09 -17.09 12.05
CA ASP A 288 -11.62 -18.34 12.62
C ASP A 288 -10.54 -19.15 13.34
N GLU A 289 -9.34 -19.26 12.76
CA GLU A 289 -8.22 -19.97 13.37
C GLU A 289 -7.72 -19.26 14.64
N PHE A 290 -7.66 -17.93 14.64
CA PHE A 290 -7.31 -17.15 15.83
C PHE A 290 -8.36 -17.31 16.93
N GLU A 291 -9.65 -17.19 16.61
CA GLU A 291 -10.75 -17.41 17.57
C GLU A 291 -10.74 -18.84 18.13
N ALA A 292 -10.44 -19.84 17.30
CA ALA A 292 -10.29 -21.22 17.74
C ALA A 292 -9.14 -21.38 18.74
N VAL A 293 -8.01 -20.73 18.51
CA VAL A 293 -6.87 -20.72 19.45
C VAL A 293 -7.22 -20.01 20.75
N GLU A 294 -7.91 -18.87 20.71
CA GLU A 294 -8.37 -18.14 21.91
C GLU A 294 -9.38 -18.96 22.73
N ALA A 295 -10.33 -19.61 22.07
CA ALA A 295 -11.28 -20.51 22.72
C ALA A 295 -10.57 -21.72 23.36
N ASN A 296 -9.55 -22.27 22.69
CA ASN A 296 -8.74 -23.36 23.23
C ASN A 296 -7.92 -22.91 24.45
N TYR A 297 -7.35 -21.70 24.42
CA TYR A 297 -6.65 -21.11 25.56
C TYR A 297 -7.59 -20.92 26.75
N SER A 298 -8.78 -20.40 26.51
CA SER A 298 -9.79 -20.19 27.56
C SER A 298 -10.18 -21.50 28.26
N LYS A 299 -10.33 -22.59 27.49
CA LYS A 299 -10.58 -23.94 28.03
C LYS A 299 -9.39 -24.44 28.85
N TRP A 300 -8.18 -24.36 28.29
CA TRP A 300 -6.96 -24.78 28.97
C TRP A 300 -6.75 -24.02 30.29
N ALA A 301 -6.96 -22.70 30.30
CA ALA A 301 -6.81 -21.88 31.49
C ALA A 301 -7.84 -22.24 32.58
N ALA A 302 -9.07 -22.59 32.20
CA ALA A 302 -10.09 -23.05 33.14
C ALA A 302 -9.73 -24.40 33.76
N ASP A 303 -9.24 -25.35 32.95
CA ASP A 303 -8.81 -26.67 33.43
C ASP A 303 -7.54 -26.59 34.29
N ALA A 304 -6.58 -25.73 33.91
CA ALA A 304 -5.40 -25.43 34.71
C ALA A 304 -5.78 -24.86 36.09
N GLN A 305 -6.67 -23.88 36.14
CA GLN A 305 -7.14 -23.31 37.40
C GLN A 305 -7.86 -24.35 38.26
N LYS A 306 -8.68 -25.21 37.63
CA LYS A 306 -9.38 -26.30 38.31
C LYS A 306 -8.39 -27.30 38.94
N ARG A 307 -7.38 -27.75 38.20
CA ARG A 307 -6.36 -28.67 38.73
C ARG A 307 -5.54 -28.05 39.85
N ILE A 308 -5.17 -26.76 39.74
CA ILE A 308 -4.49 -26.03 40.83
C ILE A 308 -5.36 -26.00 42.09
N PHE A 309 -6.66 -25.73 41.96
CA PHE A 309 -7.61 -25.70 43.07
C PHE A 309 -7.80 -27.09 43.71
N GLU A 310 -7.92 -28.15 42.91
CA GLU A 310 -8.00 -29.53 43.40
C GLU A 310 -6.76 -29.92 44.21
N LEU A 311 -5.56 -29.54 43.75
CA LEU A 311 -4.32 -29.77 44.50
C LEU A 311 -4.26 -28.97 45.81
N ASP A 312 -4.74 -27.72 45.81
CA ASP A 312 -4.78 -26.88 47.01
C ASP A 312 -5.73 -27.46 48.07
N MET A 313 -6.90 -27.95 47.64
CA MET A 313 -7.83 -28.68 48.52
C MET A 313 -7.22 -29.96 49.08
N LEU A 314 -6.48 -30.73 48.28
CA LEU A 314 -5.79 -31.94 48.75
C LEU A 314 -4.70 -31.61 49.78
N MET A 315 -3.93 -30.54 49.59
CA MET A 315 -2.89 -30.09 50.52
C MET A 315 -3.44 -29.53 51.84
N THR A 316 -4.64 -28.95 51.84
CA THR A 316 -5.28 -28.42 53.07
C THR A 316 -5.98 -29.48 53.91
N CYS A 317 -6.28 -30.65 53.34
CA CYS A 317 -6.97 -31.76 54.01
C CYS A 317 -6.01 -32.82 54.60
N THR A 318 -4.71 -32.74 54.29
CA THR A 318 -3.63 -33.55 54.89
C THR A 318 -2.90 -32.80 56.00
#